data_AF-A0A7J7YY68-F1
#
_entry.id   AF-A0A7J7YY68-F1
#
_cell.length_a   1.000
_cell.length_b   1.000
_cell.length_c   1.000
_cell.angle_alpha   90.00
_cell.angle_beta   90.00
_cell.angle_gamma   90.00
#
_symmetry.space_group_name_H-M   'P 1'
#
loop_
_entity.id
_entity.type
_entity.pdbx_description
1 polymer ?
#
loop_
_entity_poly.entity_id
_entity_poly.type
_entity_poly.pdbx_seq_one_letter_code
_entity_poly.pdbx_strand_id
1 'polypeptide(L)' 'MAAIGRGRSLKNLRIRGRNDSGEENVPLDLTREPSDNLREILQNVAKLQGVSNMRKLGHLNNFTKMVEMQV' A
#
# COMPACT_ATOMS: atom_id res chain seq x y z
N MET A 1 5.33 -8.60 -53.29
CA MET A 1 4.25 -8.69 -52.27
C MET A 1 4.43 -9.96 -51.47
N ALA A 2 4.55 -9.87 -50.14
CA ALA A 2 4.52 -11.01 -49.23
C ALA A 2 3.38 -10.81 -48.21
N ALA A 3 2.59 -11.86 -48.03
CA ALA A 3 1.28 -11.84 -47.41
C ALA A 3 1.28 -11.74 -45.87
N ILE A 4 0.13 -11.28 -45.38
CA ILE A 4 -0.32 -11.11 -44.00
C ILE A 4 0.03 -12.32 -43.10
N GLY A 5 0.81 -12.08 -42.06
CA GLY A 5 1.14 -13.02 -40.99
C GLY A 5 0.56 -12.60 -39.65
N ARG A 6 -0.72 -12.95 -39.43
CA ARG A 6 -1.43 -13.22 -38.16
C ARG A 6 -0.90 -12.55 -36.87
N GLY A 7 -1.72 -11.64 -36.36
CA GLY A 7 -1.56 -10.94 -35.08
C GLY A 7 -1.15 -11.85 -33.93
N ARG A 8 0.04 -11.59 -33.39
CA ARG A 8 0.43 -12.08 -32.06
C ARG A 8 -0.19 -11.17 -31.02
N SER A 9 -1.46 -11.47 -30.74
CA SER A 9 -2.09 -11.44 -29.43
C SER A 9 -1.47 -10.48 -28.40
N LEU A 10 -2.16 -9.36 -28.15
CA LEU A 10 -1.96 -8.41 -27.05
C LEU A 10 -2.19 -9.02 -25.64
N LYS A 11 -2.06 -10.35 -25.49
CA LYS A 11 -2.41 -11.11 -24.27
C LYS A 11 -1.40 -10.97 -23.13
N ASN A 12 -0.33 -10.22 -23.33
CA ASN A 12 0.59 -9.87 -22.24
C ASN A 12 0.47 -8.40 -21.81
N LEU A 13 -0.56 -7.70 -22.29
CA LEU A 13 -1.17 -6.64 -21.52
C LEU A 13 -1.95 -7.30 -20.37
N ARG A 14 -1.24 -8.04 -19.50
CA ARG A 14 -1.73 -8.25 -18.14
C ARG A 14 -1.55 -6.89 -17.49
N ILE A 15 -2.49 -6.01 -17.82
CA ILE A 15 -3.07 -5.03 -16.92
C ILE A 15 -3.26 -5.83 -15.63
N ARG A 16 -2.25 -5.78 -14.78
CA ARG A 16 -2.34 -6.01 -13.35
C ARG A 16 -2.95 -4.69 -12.88
N GLY A 17 -4.25 -4.42 -13.09
CA GLY A 17 -5.34 -5.36 -12.89
C GLY A 17 -5.30 -5.92 -11.49
N ARG A 18 -4.91 -5.07 -10.55
CA ARG A 18 -5.33 -5.14 -9.16
C ARG A 18 -5.26 -3.72 -8.63
N ASN A 19 -6.31 -2.97 -8.95
CA ASN A 19 -6.86 -2.05 -7.96
C ASN A 19 -7.28 -2.90 -6.76
N ASP A 20 -6.32 -3.39 -5.97
CA ASP A 20 -6.56 -3.72 -4.56
C ASP A 20 -6.32 -2.43 -3.75
N SER A 21 -6.79 -1.30 -4.29
CA SER A 21 -6.98 -0.03 -3.60
C SER A 21 -8.16 -0.11 -2.62
N GLY A 22 -8.53 -1.32 -2.18
CA GLY A 22 -9.06 -1.48 -0.84
C GLY A 22 -7.90 -1.08 0.06
N GLU A 23 -7.82 0.21 0.35
CA GLU A 23 -7.07 0.75 1.47
C GLU A 23 -7.14 -0.31 2.57
N GLU A 24 -6.03 -1.00 2.82
CA GLU A 24 -5.94 -1.86 3.99
C GLU A 24 -5.93 -0.86 5.15
N ASN A 25 -7.14 -0.42 5.52
CA ASN A 25 -7.39 0.72 6.38
C ASN A 25 -6.92 0.27 7.76
N VAL A 26 -5.67 0.59 8.04
CA VAL A 26 -5.15 0.54 9.39
C VAL A 26 -5.79 1.74 10.10
N PRO A 27 -6.67 1.53 11.10
CA PRO A 27 -7.24 2.65 11.82
C PRO A 27 -6.12 3.44 12.51
N LEU A 28 -6.23 4.77 12.47
CA LEU A 28 -5.37 5.68 13.22
C LEU A 28 -6.20 6.32 14.32
N ASP A 29 -5.76 6.17 15.56
CA ASP A 29 -6.42 6.77 16.72
C ASP A 29 -5.67 8.04 17.14
N LEU A 30 -6.22 9.20 16.76
CA LEU A 30 -5.67 10.51 17.09
C LEU A 30 -5.96 10.93 18.54
N THR A 31 -6.73 10.15 19.31
CA THR A 31 -6.97 10.43 20.73
C THR A 31 -5.86 9.89 21.62
N ARG A 32 -5.04 8.96 21.12
CA ARG A 32 -3.86 8.42 21.81
C ARG A 32 -2.69 9.40 21.76
N GLU A 33 -1.74 9.22 22.68
CA GLU A 33 -0.50 9.98 22.60
C GLU A 33 0.22 9.73 21.26
N PRO A 34 0.79 10.77 20.62
CA PRO A 34 1.51 10.62 19.34
C PRO A 34 2.66 9.60 19.41
N SER A 35 3.30 9.49 20.58
CA SER A 35 4.36 8.53 20.89
C SER A 35 3.88 7.07 20.73
N ASP A 36 2.66 6.76 21.15
CA ASP A 36 2.07 5.43 21.04
C ASP A 36 1.76 5.06 19.59
N ASN A 37 1.19 6.00 18.84
CA ASN A 37 0.92 5.83 17.42
C ASN A 37 2.22 5.60 16.64
N LEU A 38 3.26 6.40 16.92
CA LEU A 38 4.58 6.25 16.30
C LEU A 38 5.20 4.88 16.62
N ARG A 39 5.13 4.43 17.87
CA ARG A 39 5.63 3.12 18.28
C ARG A 39 4.93 1.99 17.52
N GLU A 40 3.61 2.03 17.42
CA GLU A 40 2.83 1.02 16.70
C GLU A 40 3.18 0.98 15.20
N ILE A 41 3.29 2.14 14.57
CA ILE A 41 3.68 2.27 13.16
C ILE A 41 5.08 1.66 12.94
N LEU A 42 6.09 2.08 13.72
CA LEU A 42 7.46 1.60 13.56
C LEU A 42 7.57 0.09 13.79
N GLN A 43 6.88 -0.45 14.79
CA GLN A 43 6.87 -1.88 15.06
C GLN A 43 6.28 -2.69 13.88
N ASN A 44 5.20 -2.22 13.27
CA ASN A 44 4.56 -2.95 12.18
C ASN A 44 5.30 -2.80 10.84
N VAL A 45 5.94 -1.66 10.58
CA VAL A 45 6.76 -1.45 9.37
C VAL A 45 8.07 -2.23 9.44
N ALA A 46 8.75 -2.24 10.60
CA ALA A 46 10.05 -2.89 10.79
C ALA A 46 9.96 -4.43 10.91
N LYS A 47 8.78 -5.00 11.19
CA LYS A 47 8.60 -6.46 11.25
C LYS A 47 8.94 -7.13 9.92
N LEU A 48 9.86 -8.10 9.93
CA LEU A 48 10.30 -8.81 8.73
C LEU A 48 9.23 -9.72 8.12
N GLN A 49 8.37 -10.33 8.97
CA GLN A 49 7.30 -11.25 8.58
C GLN A 49 6.06 -10.98 9.45
N GLY A 50 4.90 -11.49 9.05
CA GLY A 50 3.66 -11.40 9.85
C GLY A 50 2.83 -10.13 9.67
N VAL A 51 3.30 -9.14 8.89
CA VAL A 51 2.45 -8.05 8.38
C VAL A 51 2.70 -7.87 6.88
N SER A 52 1.60 -7.82 6.11
CA SER A 52 1.62 -7.71 4.65
C SER A 52 2.21 -6.36 4.21
N ASN A 53 2.75 -6.29 2.99
CA ASN A 53 3.24 -5.02 2.44
C ASN A 53 2.11 -3.96 2.34
N MET A 54 0.87 -4.39 2.12
CA MET A 54 -0.29 -3.49 2.08
C MET A 54 -0.61 -2.88 3.45
N ARG A 55 -0.54 -3.66 4.54
CA ARG A 55 -0.62 -3.16 5.92
C ARG A 55 0.50 -2.19 6.24
N LYS A 56 1.73 -2.52 5.87
CA LYS A 56 2.88 -1.61 6.08
C LYS A 56 2.65 -0.27 5.39
N LEU A 57 2.13 -0.29 4.17
CA LEU A 57 1.75 0.92 3.46
C LEU A 57 0.64 1.69 4.20
N GLY A 58 -0.36 1.01 4.75
CA GLY A 58 -1.38 1.62 5.60
C GLY A 58 -0.79 2.32 6.84
N HIS A 59 0.14 1.68 7.54
CA HIS A 59 0.86 2.30 8.68
C HIS A 59 1.71 3.50 8.25
N LEU A 60 2.36 3.45 7.08
CA LEU A 60 3.12 4.59 6.54
C LEU A 60 2.20 5.75 6.18
N ASN A 61 1.02 5.50 5.60
CA ASN A 61 0.04 6.54 5.34
C ASN A 61 -0.46 7.20 6.64
N ASN A 62 -0.64 6.41 7.70
CA ASN A 62 -1.00 6.92 9.02
C ASN A 62 0.10 7.81 9.62
N PHE A 63 1.37 7.51 9.36
CA PHE A 63 2.47 8.39 9.76
C PHE A 63 2.34 9.77 9.13
N THR A 64 2.08 9.84 7.81
CA THR A 64 1.87 11.11 7.11
C THR A 64 0.68 11.87 7.68
N LYS A 65 -0.47 11.20 7.91
CA LYS A 65 -1.66 11.82 8.51
C LYS A 65 -1.38 12.38 9.91
N MET A 66 -0.61 11.65 10.73
CA MET A 66 -0.24 12.10 12.07
C MET A 66 0.64 13.36 12.03
N VAL A 67 1.61 13.41 11.12
CA VAL A 67 2.47 14.59 10.93
C VAL A 67 1.66 15.77 10.39
N GLU A 68 0.78 15.54 9.42
CA GLU A 68 -0.09 16.58 8.84
C GLU A 68 -1.05 17.17 9.88
N MET A 69 -1.62 16.36 10.76
CA MET A 69 -2.55 16.81 11.81
C MET A 69 -1.85 17.49 13.00
N GLN A 70 -0.52 17.35 13.13
CA GLN A 70 0.27 18.00 14.19
C GLN A 70 0.86 19.36 13.79
N VAL A 71 0.74 19.76 12.53
CA VAL A 71 1.26 21.04 11.99
C VAL A 71 0.11 22.01 11.75
#